data_AF-A0AAN6PAU8-F1
#
_entry.id   AF-A0AAN6PAU8-F1
#
_cell.length_a   1.000
_cell.length_b   1.000
_cell.length_c   1.000
_cell.angle_alpha   90.00
_cell.angle_beta   90.00
_cell.angle_gamma   90.00
#
_symmetry.space_group_name_H-M   'P 1'
#
loop_
_entity.id
_entity.type
_entity.pdbx_description
1 polymer ?
#
loop_
_entity_poly.entity_id
_entity_poly.type
_entity_poly.pdbx_seq_one_letter_code
_entity_poly.pdbx_strand_id
1 'polypeptide(L)'
;MADCGTLDTPLYIAEVDYDGRTEAYLGLVLNGTPRERGLTYGRWLRDKIKANVARHLGHPDLPAWDVCLHLIESFYIPSLKRNWSTGWMELVGMAEGSGIPVEQLVLLNARTDLAAIRSPLAEGMGESTSAFFSPRATADQAPILAHSWAAAKFLHDESLVVCLEIQYPPKEESPDIFMVTEAGMISGCGMNAKGLAVTGNRLISSDDQLPSSGHAFPVACLDRYILEYSSVTGVRDLLEDTGRHASRHLLVTDSAGHSASLELGPEHIHAHHGELGSKARVHTNHFQSFEAFTHRREMRDRYQWKESQHRLARLKDCIVEQGGAANLSRQQIVDMFSDHHHQGSPGAICQHREDDQKNMTMGLVMFDTKRRVISVCKGPPCEGVMMHFTFQRGPKDAGTKKAAPKTKIKLVSRRPTTKEDTDSSELSEANTEVAFAPLNNSPVSDGGAGGAGAPPPSPVSTTRLRALAPAPPPSPSPVRDLPTASDESKGETRSNSRERSKRKSPPSPPALLRSLASLEDLEIEGSDRPKKKARFSDPATDMDASQ
;
A
#
# COMPACT_ATOMS: atom_id res chain seq x y z
N MET A 1 -24.25 -0.70 -16.56
CA MET A 1 -24.59 -0.19 -15.22
C MET A 1 -25.36 -1.17 -14.35
N ALA A 2 -26.04 -2.22 -14.88
CA ALA A 2 -26.79 -3.17 -14.06
C ALA A 2 -25.95 -4.10 -13.14
N ASP A 3 -24.62 -4.04 -13.22
CA ASP A 3 -23.69 -4.89 -12.46
C ASP A 3 -22.58 -4.09 -11.74
N CYS A 4 -22.66 -2.76 -11.76
CA CYS A 4 -21.78 -1.92 -10.94
C CYS A 4 -22.59 -1.51 -9.71
N GLY A 5 -21.99 -1.60 -8.51
CA GLY A 5 -22.64 -1.12 -7.29
C GLY A 5 -23.27 0.26 -7.52
N THR A 6 -24.53 0.41 -7.15
CA THR A 6 -25.28 1.68 -7.24
C THR A 6 -25.29 2.34 -5.87
N LEU A 7 -25.41 3.68 -5.76
CA LEU A 7 -25.31 4.43 -4.49
C LEU A 7 -26.00 3.76 -3.28
N ASP A 8 -27.11 3.06 -3.54
CA ASP A 8 -27.97 2.41 -2.54
C ASP A 8 -27.61 0.92 -2.30
N THR A 9 -26.67 0.36 -3.05
CA THR A 9 -26.24 -1.05 -3.01
C THR A 9 -24.76 -1.18 -3.42
N PRO A 10 -23.81 -0.93 -2.50
CA PRO A 10 -22.40 -1.25 -2.73
C PRO A 10 -22.22 -2.77 -2.93
N LEU A 11 -21.27 -3.15 -3.77
CA LEU A 11 -20.88 -4.56 -3.92
C LEU A 11 -19.99 -4.94 -2.74
N TYR A 12 -20.59 -5.41 -1.65
CA TYR A 12 -19.84 -6.15 -0.65
C TYR A 12 -19.31 -7.41 -1.33
N ILE A 13 -18.00 -7.58 -1.33
CA ILE A 13 -17.43 -8.89 -1.58
C ILE A 13 -17.79 -9.70 -0.34
N ALA A 14 -18.88 -10.47 -0.45
CA ALA A 14 -19.47 -11.38 0.53
C ALA A 14 -18.99 -11.20 1.98
N GLU A 15 -19.86 -10.64 2.81
CA GLU A 15 -19.83 -10.83 4.27
C GLU A 15 -19.63 -12.33 4.58
N VAL A 16 -18.53 -12.65 5.25
CA VAL A 16 -18.31 -13.98 5.82
C VAL A 16 -18.45 -13.83 7.33
N ASP A 17 -19.49 -14.44 7.89
CA ASP A 17 -19.57 -14.73 9.31
C ASP A 17 -18.64 -15.91 9.62
N TYR A 18 -17.57 -15.64 10.36
CA TYR A 18 -16.77 -16.66 11.01
C TYR A 18 -16.74 -16.36 12.51
N ASP A 19 -17.20 -17.30 13.33
CA ASP A 19 -17.24 -17.17 14.79
C ASP A 19 -18.04 -15.95 15.31
N GLY A 20 -19.07 -15.53 14.56
CA GLY A 20 -19.86 -14.33 14.84
C GLY A 20 -19.17 -13.00 14.47
N ARG A 21 -18.04 -13.04 13.75
CA ARG A 21 -17.34 -11.87 13.22
C ARG A 21 -17.54 -11.79 11.71
N THR A 22 -18.22 -10.74 11.26
CA THR A 22 -18.39 -10.42 9.83
C THR A 22 -17.21 -9.56 9.36
N GLU A 23 -16.26 -10.15 8.62
CA GLU A 23 -15.06 -9.44 8.13
C GLU A 23 -14.97 -9.56 6.60
N ALA A 24 -15.48 -8.55 5.89
CA ALA A 24 -15.33 -8.43 4.44
C ALA A 24 -14.53 -7.17 4.07
N TYR A 25 -13.84 -7.22 2.93
CA TYR A 25 -13.39 -6.01 2.25
C TYR A 25 -14.56 -5.37 1.51
N LEU A 26 -14.63 -4.03 1.56
CA LEU A 26 -15.49 -3.29 0.66
C LEU A 26 -14.94 -3.44 -0.77
N GLY A 27 -15.79 -3.92 -1.69
CA GLY A 27 -15.46 -4.09 -3.10
C GLY A 27 -16.10 -3.02 -3.98
N LEU A 28 -15.38 -2.54 -4.99
CA LEU A 28 -15.91 -1.60 -5.98
C LEU A 28 -15.56 -2.04 -7.39
N VAL A 29 -16.56 -2.03 -8.28
CA VAL A 29 -16.35 -2.24 -9.72
C VAL A 29 -16.34 -0.87 -10.41
N LEU A 30 -15.18 -0.49 -10.94
CA LEU A 30 -14.94 0.75 -11.65
C LEU A 30 -14.95 0.47 -13.16
N ASN A 31 -15.75 1.23 -13.91
CA ASN A 31 -15.85 1.09 -15.36
C ASN A 31 -16.04 2.46 -16.02
N GLY A 32 -15.85 2.49 -17.33
CA GLY A 32 -15.95 3.73 -18.13
C GLY A 32 -14.59 4.38 -18.35
N THR A 33 -14.62 5.64 -18.76
CA THR A 33 -13.42 6.46 -18.97
C THR A 33 -12.64 6.66 -17.67
N PRO A 34 -11.34 7.01 -17.72
CA PRO A 34 -10.55 7.20 -16.51
C PRO A 34 -11.18 8.17 -15.50
N ARG A 35 -11.72 9.30 -15.96
CA ARG A 35 -12.41 10.26 -15.11
C ARG A 35 -13.69 9.69 -14.49
N GLU A 36 -14.48 8.90 -15.23
CA GLU A 36 -15.69 8.26 -14.70
C GLU A 36 -15.38 7.18 -13.66
N ARG A 37 -14.31 6.39 -13.87
CA ARG A 37 -13.81 5.43 -12.87
C ARG A 37 -13.41 6.16 -11.60
N GLY A 38 -12.63 7.23 -11.73
CA GLY A 38 -12.24 8.08 -10.62
C GLY A 38 -13.44 8.69 -9.91
N LEU A 39 -14.39 9.25 -10.64
CA LEU A 39 -15.60 9.86 -10.10
C LEU A 39 -16.42 8.86 -9.28
N THR A 40 -16.55 7.63 -9.79
CA THR A 40 -17.22 6.53 -9.11
C THR A 40 -16.49 6.17 -7.82
N TYR A 41 -15.18 5.93 -7.89
CA TYR A 41 -14.34 5.69 -6.71
C TYR A 41 -14.54 6.79 -5.66
N GLY A 42 -14.32 8.05 -6.06
CA GLY A 42 -14.33 9.20 -5.17
C GLY A 42 -15.68 9.40 -4.47
N ARG A 43 -16.78 9.19 -5.20
CA ARG A 43 -18.14 9.30 -4.64
C ARG A 43 -18.40 8.21 -3.60
N TRP A 44 -18.04 6.98 -3.93
CA TRP A 44 -18.31 5.82 -3.10
C TRP A 44 -17.47 5.77 -1.83
N LEU A 45 -16.19 6.13 -1.95
CA LEU A 45 -15.26 6.10 -0.83
C LEU A 45 -15.10 7.46 -0.18
N ARG A 46 -15.97 8.44 -0.47
CA ARG A 46 -15.85 9.83 -0.02
C ARG A 46 -15.42 9.96 1.44
N ASP A 47 -16.14 9.32 2.35
CA ASP A 47 -15.90 9.50 3.78
C ASP A 47 -14.64 8.76 4.23
N LYS A 48 -14.33 7.61 3.64
CA LYS A 48 -13.09 6.86 3.87
C LYS A 48 -11.86 7.61 3.34
N ILE A 49 -11.96 8.21 2.15
CA ILE A 49 -10.94 9.09 1.57
C ILE A 49 -10.72 10.28 2.49
N LYS A 50 -11.78 10.96 2.92
CA LYS A 50 -11.69 12.10 3.84
C LYS A 50 -10.99 11.70 5.14
N ALA A 51 -11.36 10.57 5.73
CA ALA A 51 -10.75 10.07 6.95
C ALA A 51 -9.25 9.77 6.75
N ASN A 52 -8.89 9.07 5.67
CA ASN A 52 -7.49 8.75 5.38
C ASN A 52 -6.65 10.01 5.12
N VAL A 53 -7.17 10.95 4.32
CA VAL A 53 -6.52 12.24 4.06
C VAL A 53 -6.34 13.03 5.35
N ALA A 54 -7.35 13.08 6.23
CA ALA A 54 -7.26 13.78 7.50
C ALA A 54 -6.17 13.23 8.44
N ARG A 55 -5.85 11.92 8.35
CA ARG A 55 -4.74 11.32 9.12
C ARG A 55 -3.36 11.68 8.58
N HIS A 56 -3.25 11.96 7.28
CA HIS A 56 -1.97 12.24 6.62
C HIS A 56 -1.69 13.73 6.45
N LEU A 57 -2.72 14.57 6.33
CA LEU A 57 -2.56 16.00 6.19
C LEU A 57 -1.95 16.59 7.47
N GLY A 58 -0.73 17.13 7.37
CA GLY A 58 0.01 17.65 8.53
C GLY A 58 0.61 16.57 9.43
N HIS A 59 0.74 15.33 8.95
CA HIS A 59 1.39 14.25 9.69
C HIS A 59 2.86 14.62 10.00
N PRO A 60 3.38 14.37 11.21
CA PRO A 60 4.73 14.78 11.61
C PRO A 60 5.88 14.23 10.73
N ASP A 61 5.65 13.08 10.11
CA ASP A 61 6.63 12.44 9.21
C ASP A 61 6.65 13.02 7.80
N LEU A 62 5.70 13.90 7.46
CA LEU A 62 5.66 14.58 6.17
C LEU A 62 6.24 16.00 6.29
N PRO A 63 6.77 16.57 5.19
CA PRO A 63 7.09 17.99 5.13
C PRO A 63 5.85 18.85 5.45
N ALA A 64 6.09 20.11 5.83
CA ALA A 64 5.01 21.07 5.99
C ALA A 64 4.15 21.16 4.72
N TRP A 65 2.86 21.48 4.87
CA TRP A 65 1.90 21.41 3.77
C TRP A 65 2.26 22.32 2.59
N ASP A 66 2.82 23.49 2.83
CA ASP A 66 3.31 24.40 1.79
C ASP A 66 4.46 23.79 0.96
N VAL A 67 5.38 23.08 1.62
CA VAL A 67 6.44 22.32 0.95
C VAL A 67 5.85 21.16 0.16
N CYS A 68 4.93 20.39 0.75
CA CYS A 68 4.25 19.30 0.05
C CYS A 68 3.51 19.81 -1.19
N LEU A 69 2.73 20.87 -1.05
CA LEU A 69 1.96 21.48 -2.13
C LEU A 69 2.87 21.96 -3.26
N HIS A 70 3.98 22.63 -2.92
CA HIS A 70 4.98 23.03 -3.91
C HIS A 70 5.54 21.84 -4.68
N LEU A 71 5.88 20.75 -3.99
CA LEU A 71 6.39 19.53 -4.63
C LEU A 71 5.33 18.88 -5.54
N ILE A 72 4.08 18.85 -5.08
CA ILE A 72 2.92 18.31 -5.79
C ILE A 72 2.66 19.06 -7.09
N GLU A 73 2.58 20.38 -7.02
CA GLU A 73 2.30 21.23 -8.18
C GLU A 73 3.48 21.28 -9.16
N SER A 74 4.71 21.30 -8.65
CA SER A 74 5.91 21.51 -9.47
C SER A 74 6.46 20.23 -10.09
N PHE A 75 6.23 19.06 -9.46
CA PHE A 75 6.87 17.81 -9.88
C PHE A 75 5.90 16.64 -10.04
N TYR A 76 5.10 16.31 -9.00
CA TYR A 76 4.25 15.10 -9.05
C TYR A 76 3.12 15.22 -10.09
N ILE A 77 2.36 16.32 -10.10
CA ILE A 77 1.27 16.53 -11.06
C ILE A 77 1.80 16.58 -12.51
N PRO A 78 2.86 17.36 -12.83
CA PRO A 78 3.46 17.33 -14.17
C PRO A 78 3.94 15.94 -14.60
N SER A 79 4.58 15.19 -13.69
CA SER A 79 5.05 13.82 -13.97
C SER A 79 3.88 12.87 -14.25
N LEU A 80 2.82 12.89 -13.43
CA LEU A 80 1.60 12.10 -13.65
C LEU A 80 0.95 12.43 -15.00
N LYS A 81 0.78 13.72 -15.32
CA LYS A 81 0.20 14.15 -16.61
C LYS A 81 1.01 13.68 -17.81
N ARG A 82 2.34 13.76 -17.72
CA ARG A 82 3.26 13.41 -18.81
C ARG A 82 3.34 11.90 -19.01
N ASN A 83 3.52 11.17 -17.92
CA ASN A 83 3.91 9.77 -17.99
C ASN A 83 2.72 8.82 -17.87
N TRP A 84 1.62 9.23 -17.23
CA TRP A 84 0.44 8.38 -17.00
C TRP A 84 -0.85 9.22 -16.97
N SER A 85 -1.17 9.82 -18.12
CA SER A 85 -2.29 10.76 -18.28
C SER A 85 -3.66 10.16 -17.94
N THR A 86 -3.85 8.85 -18.18
CA THR A 86 -5.06 8.11 -17.78
C THR A 86 -5.20 8.04 -16.27
N GLY A 87 -4.15 7.65 -15.55
CA GLY A 87 -4.11 7.65 -14.08
C GLY A 87 -4.32 9.05 -13.49
N TRP A 88 -3.75 10.09 -14.12
CA TRP A 88 -4.03 11.48 -13.74
C TRP A 88 -5.52 11.84 -13.86
N MET A 89 -6.18 11.47 -14.95
CA MET A 89 -7.62 11.73 -15.12
C MET A 89 -8.48 10.95 -14.13
N GLU A 90 -8.05 9.76 -13.72
CA GLU A 90 -8.69 8.97 -12.66
C GLU A 90 -8.54 9.67 -11.29
N LEU A 91 -7.37 10.22 -10.95
CA LEU A 91 -7.18 11.05 -9.75
C LEU A 91 -8.05 12.31 -9.75
N VAL A 92 -8.20 12.98 -10.90
CA VAL A 92 -9.12 14.13 -11.05
C VAL A 92 -10.56 13.70 -10.80
N GLY A 93 -10.99 12.56 -11.35
CA GLY A 93 -12.31 12.01 -11.05
C GLY A 93 -12.48 11.69 -9.56
N MET A 94 -11.48 11.09 -8.91
CA MET A 94 -11.51 10.80 -7.47
C MET A 94 -11.70 12.08 -6.65
N ALA A 95 -10.99 13.15 -7.00
CA ALA A 95 -11.12 14.46 -6.38
C ALA A 95 -12.55 15.01 -6.53
N GLU A 96 -13.09 15.00 -7.75
CA GLU A 96 -14.47 15.44 -8.02
C GLU A 96 -15.52 14.63 -7.26
N GLY A 97 -15.33 13.31 -7.15
CA GLY A 97 -16.30 12.44 -6.50
C GLY A 97 -16.31 12.57 -4.97
N SER A 98 -15.12 12.68 -4.39
CA SER A 98 -14.91 12.79 -2.94
C SER A 98 -15.09 14.22 -2.42
N GLY A 99 -14.94 15.22 -3.28
CA GLY A 99 -14.87 16.63 -2.88
C GLY A 99 -13.55 16.99 -2.17
N ILE A 100 -12.54 16.12 -2.24
CA ILE A 100 -11.18 16.39 -1.73
C ILE A 100 -10.38 17.07 -2.84
N PRO A 101 -9.59 18.13 -2.54
CA PRO A 101 -8.67 18.72 -3.51
C PRO A 101 -7.70 17.68 -4.09
N VAL A 102 -7.47 17.73 -5.41
CA VAL A 102 -6.64 16.72 -6.08
C VAL A 102 -5.22 16.68 -5.52
N GLU A 103 -4.70 17.81 -5.04
CA GLU A 103 -3.40 17.93 -4.42
C GLU A 103 -3.30 17.10 -3.12
N GLN A 104 -4.37 17.03 -2.33
CA GLN A 104 -4.40 16.20 -1.13
C GLN A 104 -4.46 14.70 -1.47
N LEU A 105 -5.10 14.32 -2.59
CA LEU A 105 -5.03 12.95 -3.10
C LEU A 105 -3.64 12.62 -3.64
N VAL A 106 -2.98 13.55 -4.33
CA VAL A 106 -1.60 13.36 -4.77
C VAL A 106 -0.66 13.24 -3.57
N LEU A 107 -0.83 14.05 -2.51
CA LEU A 107 -0.11 13.89 -1.25
C LEU A 107 -0.27 12.48 -0.71
N LEU A 108 -1.51 11.97 -0.65
CA LEU A 108 -1.78 10.63 -0.14
C LEU A 108 -1.08 9.56 -0.99
N ASN A 109 -1.11 9.69 -2.32
CA ASN A 109 -0.47 8.75 -3.24
C ASN A 109 1.06 8.90 -3.34
N ALA A 110 1.62 10.03 -2.87
CA ALA A 110 3.06 10.29 -2.80
C ALA A 110 3.59 10.30 -1.35
N ARG A 111 2.78 9.86 -0.37
CA ARG A 111 3.09 9.98 1.06
C ARG A 111 4.39 9.29 1.45
N THR A 112 4.72 8.18 0.80
CA THR A 112 5.97 7.43 1.02
C THR A 112 7.18 8.23 0.55
N ASP A 113 7.03 8.88 -0.59
CA ASP A 113 8.05 9.69 -1.27
C ASP A 113 8.33 10.96 -0.46
N LEU A 114 7.27 11.60 0.01
CA LEU A 114 7.32 12.78 0.88
C LEU A 114 7.91 12.44 2.26
N ALA A 115 7.53 11.30 2.84
CA ALA A 115 8.09 10.84 4.11
C ALA A 115 9.60 10.54 4.01
N ALA A 116 10.05 9.98 2.89
CA ALA A 116 11.47 9.70 2.66
C ALA A 116 12.34 10.97 2.68
N ILE A 117 11.78 12.11 2.27
CA ILE A 117 12.46 13.42 2.34
C ILE A 117 12.59 13.91 3.79
N ARG A 118 11.53 13.79 4.61
CA ARG A 118 11.46 14.42 5.94
C ARG A 118 11.92 13.53 7.08
N SER A 119 11.40 12.31 7.12
CA SER A 119 11.59 11.36 8.21
C SER A 119 11.85 9.96 7.64
N PRO A 120 12.99 9.76 6.95
CA PRO A 120 13.34 8.45 6.39
C PRO A 120 13.44 7.38 7.49
N LEU A 121 13.54 7.78 8.75
CA LEU A 121 13.75 6.91 9.92
C LEU A 121 12.54 6.87 10.86
N ALA A 122 11.36 7.29 10.42
CA ALA A 122 10.17 7.21 11.25
C ALA A 122 9.91 5.75 11.71
N GLU A 123 10.03 5.51 13.02
CA GLU A 123 9.70 4.23 13.64
C GLU A 123 8.21 3.91 13.44
N GLY A 124 7.91 2.68 13.00
CA GLY A 124 6.52 2.24 12.81
C GLY A 124 5.92 2.62 11.44
N MET A 125 6.74 2.98 10.46
CA MET A 125 6.30 2.96 9.06
C MET A 125 5.94 1.52 8.63
N GLY A 126 4.97 1.37 7.72
CA GLY A 126 4.44 0.06 7.35
C GLY A 126 5.53 -0.95 6.91
N GLU A 127 5.40 -2.18 7.40
CA GLU A 127 6.30 -3.32 7.12
C GLU A 127 5.64 -4.23 6.08
N SER A 128 6.40 -4.88 5.21
CA SER A 128 5.83 -5.75 4.18
C SER A 128 6.73 -6.91 3.85
N THR A 129 6.13 -8.07 3.62
CA THR A 129 6.82 -9.30 3.22
C THR A 129 6.25 -9.75 1.89
N SER A 130 7.11 -9.97 0.89
CA SER A 130 6.71 -10.39 -0.46
C SER A 130 7.48 -11.63 -0.86
N ALA A 131 6.82 -12.58 -1.53
CA ALA A 131 7.47 -13.76 -2.05
C ALA A 131 6.93 -14.18 -3.42
N PHE A 132 7.81 -14.49 -4.35
CA PHE A 132 7.51 -15.19 -5.59
C PHE A 132 7.88 -16.65 -5.45
N PHE A 133 6.94 -17.53 -5.73
CA PHE A 133 7.13 -18.98 -5.81
C PHE A 133 7.06 -19.38 -7.29
N SER A 134 8.17 -19.91 -7.82
CA SER A 134 8.21 -20.38 -9.20
C SER A 134 7.27 -21.58 -9.42
N PRO A 135 6.93 -21.92 -10.68
CA PRO A 135 6.16 -23.13 -10.95
C PRO A 135 6.81 -24.39 -10.33
N ARG A 136 8.14 -24.46 -10.27
CA ARG A 136 8.85 -25.59 -9.68
C ARG A 136 8.80 -25.62 -8.15
N ALA A 137 8.39 -24.53 -7.50
CA ALA A 137 8.22 -24.44 -6.06
C ALA A 137 6.86 -24.96 -5.60
N THR A 138 5.84 -24.90 -6.45
CA THR A 138 4.44 -25.12 -6.05
C THR A 138 3.93 -26.49 -6.48
N ALA A 139 3.11 -27.11 -5.62
CA ALA A 139 2.62 -28.48 -5.79
C ALA A 139 1.88 -28.68 -7.13
N ASP A 140 1.29 -27.61 -7.62
CA ASP A 140 0.39 -27.59 -8.76
C ASP A 140 1.00 -26.90 -9.99
N GLN A 141 2.29 -26.60 -9.94
CA GLN A 141 3.08 -26.00 -11.00
C GLN A 141 2.51 -24.66 -11.49
N ALA A 142 1.92 -23.89 -10.57
CA ALA A 142 1.45 -22.54 -10.80
C ALA A 142 2.42 -21.52 -10.16
N PRO A 143 2.89 -20.50 -10.91
CA PRO A 143 3.60 -19.38 -10.31
C PRO A 143 2.66 -18.63 -9.35
N ILE A 144 3.14 -18.38 -8.12
CA ILE A 144 2.38 -17.68 -7.08
C ILE A 144 3.19 -16.47 -6.62
N LEU A 145 2.57 -15.29 -6.64
CA LEU A 145 3.08 -14.08 -6.00
C LEU A 145 2.28 -13.83 -4.72
N ALA A 146 2.93 -13.85 -3.56
CA ALA A 146 2.32 -13.63 -2.25
C ALA A 146 2.87 -12.37 -1.59
N HIS A 147 2.01 -11.63 -0.90
CA HIS A 147 2.40 -10.38 -0.22
C HIS A 147 1.53 -10.13 1.00
N SER A 148 2.16 -9.84 2.13
CA SER A 148 1.52 -9.28 3.31
C SER A 148 2.09 -7.90 3.62
N TRP A 149 1.24 -7.01 4.11
CA TRP A 149 1.67 -5.71 4.60
C TRP A 149 1.06 -5.43 5.96
N ALA A 150 1.87 -4.85 6.84
CA ALA A 150 1.48 -4.29 8.11
C ALA A 150 1.51 -2.77 8.01
N ALA A 151 0.50 -2.13 8.57
CA ALA A 151 0.37 -0.67 8.59
C ALA A 151 -0.35 -0.23 9.87
N ALA A 152 -0.51 1.07 10.04
CA ALA A 152 -1.11 1.64 11.25
C ALA A 152 -2.54 1.10 11.49
N LYS A 153 -2.82 0.72 12.74
CA LYS A 153 -4.09 0.08 13.15
C LYS A 153 -5.35 0.84 12.74
N PHE A 154 -5.28 2.17 12.63
CA PHE A 154 -6.44 2.98 12.22
C PHE A 154 -6.97 2.61 10.82
N LEU A 155 -6.12 2.14 9.90
CA LEU A 155 -6.55 1.70 8.57
C LEU A 155 -7.49 0.50 8.67
N HIS A 156 -7.25 -0.39 9.64
CA HIS A 156 -8.14 -1.50 9.95
C HIS A 156 -9.39 -1.02 10.70
N ASP A 157 -9.22 -0.25 11.77
CA ASP A 157 -10.31 0.23 12.63
C ASP A 157 -11.35 1.06 11.87
N GLU A 158 -10.92 1.86 10.89
CA GLU A 158 -11.79 2.66 10.02
C GLU A 158 -12.17 1.94 8.71
N SER A 159 -11.75 0.68 8.55
CA SER A 159 -11.99 -0.16 7.38
C SER A 159 -11.61 0.54 6.06
N LEU A 160 -10.40 1.10 6.01
CA LEU A 160 -9.90 1.88 4.88
C LEU A 160 -9.28 1.03 3.78
N VAL A 161 -8.99 -0.24 4.02
CA VAL A 161 -8.54 -1.17 2.98
C VAL A 161 -9.75 -1.67 2.17
N VAL A 162 -9.65 -1.61 0.85
CA VAL A 162 -10.72 -1.91 -0.11
C VAL A 162 -10.18 -2.75 -1.28
N CYS A 163 -11.08 -3.49 -1.93
CA CYS A 163 -10.77 -4.17 -3.19
C CYS A 163 -11.40 -3.42 -4.36
N LEU A 164 -10.67 -3.31 -5.46
CA LEU A 164 -11.15 -2.69 -6.70
C LEU A 164 -11.08 -3.70 -7.83
N GLU A 165 -12.19 -3.85 -8.54
CA GLU A 165 -12.23 -4.41 -9.89
C GLU A 165 -12.32 -3.26 -10.88
N ILE A 166 -11.44 -3.24 -11.86
CA ILE A 166 -11.33 -2.14 -12.82
C ILE A 166 -11.48 -2.72 -14.20
N GLN A 167 -12.58 -2.33 -14.83
CA GLN A 167 -13.00 -2.81 -16.13
C GLN A 167 -12.66 -1.76 -17.19
N TYR A 168 -11.73 -2.10 -18.08
CA TYR A 168 -11.32 -1.21 -19.14
C TYR A 168 -12.25 -1.36 -20.35
N PRO A 169 -12.74 -0.26 -20.94
CA PRO A 169 -13.42 -0.32 -22.23
C PRO A 169 -12.51 -0.95 -23.29
N PRO A 170 -13.04 -1.78 -24.23
CA PRO A 170 -12.21 -2.43 -25.25
C PRO A 170 -11.31 -1.50 -26.07
N LYS A 171 -11.70 -0.23 -26.22
CA LYS A 171 -10.95 0.82 -26.91
C LYS A 171 -9.67 1.29 -26.19
N GLU A 172 -9.53 1.02 -24.89
CA GLU A 172 -8.34 1.40 -24.11
C GLU A 172 -7.24 0.34 -24.23
N GLU A 173 -7.52 -0.84 -24.79
CA GLU A 173 -6.58 -1.97 -24.99
C GLU A 173 -5.85 -2.46 -23.72
N SER A 174 -6.20 -1.94 -22.54
CA SER A 174 -5.69 -2.38 -21.25
C SER A 174 -6.47 -3.59 -20.71
N PRO A 175 -5.80 -4.50 -19.99
CA PRO A 175 -6.47 -5.61 -19.32
C PRO A 175 -7.23 -5.14 -18.08
N ASP A 176 -8.36 -5.79 -17.77
CA ASP A 176 -9.06 -5.57 -16.51
C ASP A 176 -8.15 -5.88 -15.31
N ILE A 177 -8.29 -5.13 -14.22
CA ILE A 177 -7.43 -5.21 -13.04
C ILE A 177 -8.27 -5.58 -11.81
N PHE A 178 -7.72 -6.43 -10.95
CA PHE A 178 -8.16 -6.55 -9.57
C PHE A 178 -7.02 -6.15 -8.64
N MET A 179 -7.32 -5.33 -7.64
CA MET A 179 -6.32 -4.86 -6.70
C MET A 179 -6.88 -4.64 -5.31
N VAL A 180 -6.01 -4.72 -4.31
CA VAL A 180 -6.29 -4.35 -2.93
C VAL A 180 -5.50 -3.07 -2.63
N THR A 181 -6.19 -2.07 -2.10
CA THR A 181 -5.64 -0.74 -1.84
C THR A 181 -6.28 -0.10 -0.62
N GLU A 182 -5.82 1.09 -0.26
CA GLU A 182 -6.44 1.94 0.75
C GLU A 182 -7.32 3.01 0.11
N ALA A 183 -8.39 3.40 0.77
CA ALA A 183 -9.28 4.45 0.32
C ALA A 183 -8.52 5.76 0.08
N GLY A 184 -8.57 6.27 -1.15
CA GLY A 184 -7.88 7.47 -1.62
C GLY A 184 -6.59 7.18 -2.39
N MET A 185 -6.09 5.94 -2.33
CA MET A 185 -4.98 5.48 -3.17
C MET A 185 -5.53 4.98 -4.52
N ILE A 186 -4.89 5.37 -5.63
CA ILE A 186 -5.18 4.85 -6.97
C ILE A 186 -4.51 3.48 -7.23
N SER A 187 -3.53 3.15 -6.38
CA SER A 187 -2.59 2.04 -6.57
C SER A 187 -2.47 1.17 -5.33
N GLY A 188 -1.97 -0.06 -5.50
CA GLY A 188 -1.96 -1.11 -4.49
C GLY A 188 -1.44 -2.42 -5.08
N CYS A 189 -1.51 -3.50 -4.32
CA CYS A 189 -1.14 -4.83 -4.82
C CYS A 189 -2.26 -5.40 -5.69
N GLY A 190 -1.92 -6.06 -6.79
CA GLY A 190 -2.95 -6.51 -7.72
C GLY A 190 -2.47 -7.47 -8.80
N MET A 191 -3.44 -7.92 -9.59
CA MET A 191 -3.24 -8.73 -10.79
C MET A 191 -4.22 -8.29 -11.87
N ASN A 192 -3.83 -8.42 -13.13
CA ASN A 192 -4.71 -8.15 -14.26
C ASN A 192 -5.23 -9.43 -14.96
N ALA A 193 -6.17 -9.27 -15.87
CA ALA A 193 -6.83 -10.37 -16.58
C ALA A 193 -5.91 -11.20 -17.49
N LYS A 194 -4.68 -10.73 -17.76
CA LYS A 194 -3.61 -11.48 -18.47
C LYS A 194 -2.74 -12.30 -17.53
N GLY A 195 -2.93 -12.14 -16.21
CA GLY A 195 -2.14 -12.79 -15.18
C GLY A 195 -0.81 -12.09 -14.91
N LEU A 196 -0.68 -10.80 -15.21
CA LEU A 196 0.42 -10.00 -14.67
C LEU A 196 0.03 -9.55 -13.26
N ALA A 197 0.83 -9.91 -12.26
CA ALA A 197 0.66 -9.50 -10.88
C ALA A 197 1.85 -8.67 -10.40
N VAL A 198 1.57 -7.70 -9.54
CA VAL A 198 2.57 -6.83 -8.92
C VAL A 198 2.27 -6.64 -7.44
N THR A 199 3.36 -6.65 -6.68
CA THR A 199 3.40 -6.29 -5.27
C THR A 199 4.64 -5.43 -5.06
N GLY A 200 4.73 -4.74 -3.93
CA GLY A 200 5.89 -3.91 -3.68
C GLY A 200 6.13 -3.67 -2.20
N ASN A 201 7.37 -3.35 -1.86
CA ASN A 201 7.79 -3.05 -0.51
C ASN A 201 8.43 -1.67 -0.51
N ARG A 202 8.22 -0.91 0.57
CA ARG A 202 8.93 0.35 0.75
C ARG A 202 10.41 0.07 0.96
N LEU A 203 11.26 0.82 0.25
CA LEU A 203 12.70 0.91 0.47
C LEU A 203 13.07 2.36 0.74
N ILE A 204 14.22 2.59 1.37
CA ILE A 204 14.69 3.93 1.66
C ILE A 204 16.20 3.97 1.49
N SER A 205 16.68 4.95 0.74
CA SER A 205 18.11 5.11 0.50
C SER A 205 18.61 6.50 0.89
N SER A 206 19.93 6.66 0.93
CA SER A 206 20.57 7.98 1.02
C SER A 206 20.36 8.87 -0.21
N ASP A 207 19.96 8.28 -1.33
CA ASP A 207 19.74 8.98 -2.58
C ASP A 207 18.32 9.57 -2.63
N ASP A 208 17.41 9.12 -1.76
CA ASP A 208 16.05 9.65 -1.63
C ASP A 208 16.08 11.10 -1.13
N GLN A 209 16.04 12.03 -2.06
CA GLN A 209 16.19 13.47 -1.82
C GLN A 209 15.04 14.24 -2.46
N LEU A 210 15.04 15.56 -2.27
CA LEU A 210 14.13 16.44 -2.97
C LEU A 210 14.30 16.27 -4.49
N PRO A 211 13.20 16.26 -5.27
CA PRO A 211 13.30 16.16 -6.72
C PRO A 211 14.06 17.37 -7.27
N SER A 212 15.19 17.10 -7.94
CA SER A 212 16.06 18.11 -8.55
C SER A 212 15.82 18.29 -10.05
N SER A 213 15.02 17.40 -10.65
CA SER A 213 14.60 17.43 -12.05
C SER A 213 13.07 17.43 -12.15
N GLY A 214 12.50 17.77 -13.31
CA GLY A 214 11.05 17.78 -13.54
C GLY A 214 10.36 16.40 -13.53
N HIS A 215 10.97 15.41 -12.86
CA HIS A 215 10.56 14.01 -12.85
C HIS A 215 10.43 13.51 -11.40
N ALA A 216 9.20 13.47 -10.89
CA ALA A 216 8.87 12.85 -9.62
C ALA A 216 7.57 12.06 -9.78
N PHE A 217 7.62 10.91 -10.47
CA PHE A 217 6.46 10.03 -10.50
C PHE A 217 6.28 9.40 -9.09
N PRO A 218 5.08 9.48 -8.46
CA PRO A 218 4.87 8.86 -7.16
C PRO A 218 5.13 7.36 -7.22
N VAL A 219 6.07 6.84 -6.43
CA VAL A 219 6.49 5.44 -6.56
C VAL A 219 5.38 4.46 -6.23
N ALA A 220 4.44 4.82 -5.35
CA ALA A 220 3.28 4.00 -5.05
C ALA A 220 2.33 3.84 -6.25
N CYS A 221 2.31 4.78 -7.20
CA CYS A 221 1.49 4.70 -8.41
C CYS A 221 2.03 3.69 -9.45
N LEU A 222 3.28 3.24 -9.31
CA LEU A 222 3.91 2.34 -10.27
C LEU A 222 3.23 0.98 -10.34
N ASP A 223 2.75 0.44 -9.23
CA ASP A 223 2.07 -0.87 -9.21
C ASP A 223 0.85 -0.85 -10.15
N ARG A 224 -0.02 0.17 -10.01
CA ARG A 224 -1.18 0.31 -10.88
C ARG A 224 -0.80 0.58 -12.33
N TYR A 225 0.24 1.37 -12.59
CA TYR A 225 0.68 1.62 -13.96
C TYR A 225 1.21 0.35 -14.63
N ILE A 226 2.00 -0.46 -13.91
CA ILE A 226 2.49 -1.76 -14.38
C ILE A 226 1.33 -2.72 -14.69
N LEU A 227 0.26 -2.70 -13.91
CA LEU A 227 -0.90 -3.57 -14.13
C LEU A 227 -1.65 -3.29 -15.44
N GLU A 228 -1.36 -2.19 -16.14
CA GLU A 228 -1.89 -1.92 -17.50
C GLU A 228 -1.12 -2.69 -18.59
N TYR A 229 0.03 -3.30 -18.27
CA TYR A 229 0.84 -4.10 -19.20
C TYR A 229 0.40 -5.57 -19.25
N SER A 230 0.77 -6.29 -20.31
CA SER A 230 0.35 -7.70 -20.50
C SER A 230 1.29 -8.74 -19.90
N SER A 231 2.55 -8.38 -19.60
CA SER A 231 3.59 -9.32 -19.14
C SER A 231 4.72 -8.57 -18.42
N VAL A 232 5.69 -9.30 -17.86
CA VAL A 232 6.89 -8.70 -17.25
C VAL A 232 7.74 -7.95 -18.29
N THR A 233 7.66 -8.33 -19.56
CA THR A 233 8.34 -7.63 -20.65
C THR A 233 7.87 -6.18 -20.75
N GLY A 234 8.81 -5.24 -20.81
CA GLY A 234 8.55 -3.79 -20.89
C GLY A 234 8.40 -3.10 -19.54
N VAL A 235 8.31 -3.84 -18.42
CA VAL A 235 8.26 -3.23 -17.07
C VAL A 235 9.53 -2.44 -16.77
N ARG A 236 10.69 -2.95 -17.18
CA ARG A 236 11.95 -2.24 -16.99
C ARG A 236 11.98 -0.93 -17.80
N ASP A 237 11.61 -1.00 -19.08
CA ASP A 237 11.60 0.16 -19.96
C ASP A 237 10.64 1.24 -19.44
N LEU A 238 9.45 0.85 -18.97
CA LEU A 238 8.51 1.74 -18.28
C LEU A 238 9.20 2.46 -17.11
N LEU A 239 9.91 1.72 -16.27
CA LEU A 239 10.58 2.28 -15.09
C LEU A 239 11.75 3.20 -15.44
N GLU A 240 12.45 2.92 -16.54
CA GLU A 240 13.52 3.77 -17.09
C GLU A 240 12.94 5.11 -17.62
N ASP A 241 11.74 5.07 -18.21
CA ASP A 241 11.04 6.25 -18.73
C ASP A 241 10.27 7.04 -17.64
N THR A 242 9.97 6.42 -16.50
CA THR A 242 9.30 7.07 -15.36
C THR A 242 10.29 7.49 -14.28
N GLY A 243 10.84 8.69 -14.41
CA GLY A 243 11.72 9.26 -13.37
C GLY A 243 11.01 9.42 -12.02
N ARG A 244 11.71 9.06 -10.94
CA ARG A 244 11.26 9.13 -9.55
C ARG A 244 12.39 9.64 -8.66
N HIS A 245 12.06 10.02 -7.43
CA HIS A 245 13.03 10.55 -6.46
C HIS A 245 13.04 9.79 -5.12
N ALA A 246 12.29 8.69 -5.03
CA ALA A 246 12.21 7.85 -3.84
C ALA A 246 12.46 6.38 -4.20
N SER A 247 12.93 5.61 -3.22
CA SER A 247 13.18 4.19 -3.36
C SER A 247 11.94 3.32 -3.14
N ARG A 248 11.90 2.17 -3.83
CA ARG A 248 10.83 1.17 -3.72
C ARG A 248 11.32 -0.17 -4.26
N HIS A 249 10.83 -1.27 -3.70
CA HIS A 249 10.94 -2.58 -4.32
C HIS A 249 9.65 -2.92 -5.06
N LEU A 250 9.76 -3.48 -6.26
CA LEU A 250 8.65 -4.06 -7.03
C LEU A 250 8.93 -5.53 -7.33
N LEU A 251 7.96 -6.39 -7.05
CA LEU A 251 7.98 -7.80 -7.43
C LEU A 251 6.84 -8.07 -8.40
N VAL A 252 7.20 -8.37 -9.64
CA VAL A 252 6.28 -8.54 -10.76
C VAL A 252 6.39 -9.96 -11.30
N THR A 253 5.26 -10.61 -11.60
CA THR A 253 5.21 -11.97 -12.15
C THR A 253 4.11 -12.08 -13.19
N ASP A 254 4.36 -12.76 -14.31
CA ASP A 254 3.36 -13.04 -15.34
C ASP A 254 2.80 -14.48 -15.28
N SER A 255 1.84 -14.77 -16.14
CA SER A 255 1.18 -16.08 -16.24
C SER A 255 2.06 -17.21 -16.78
N ALA A 256 3.18 -16.87 -17.44
CA ALA A 256 4.19 -17.83 -17.87
C ALA A 256 5.18 -18.18 -16.74
N GLY A 257 5.16 -17.42 -15.64
CA GLY A 257 6.08 -17.59 -14.52
C GLY A 257 7.39 -16.85 -14.69
N HIS A 258 7.49 -15.93 -15.66
CA HIS A 258 8.57 -14.94 -15.64
C HIS A 258 8.32 -13.98 -14.49
N SER A 259 9.40 -13.53 -13.87
CA SER A 259 9.30 -12.61 -12.74
C SER A 259 10.51 -11.69 -12.65
N ALA A 260 10.26 -10.46 -12.23
CA ALA A 260 11.27 -9.43 -11.98
C ALA A 260 11.11 -8.93 -10.54
N SER A 261 12.20 -8.95 -9.78
CA SER A 261 12.32 -8.32 -8.46
C SER A 261 13.24 -7.12 -8.65
N LEU A 262 12.70 -5.91 -8.52
CA LEU A 262 13.38 -4.68 -8.91
C LEU A 262 13.49 -3.76 -7.70
N GLU A 263 14.72 -3.49 -7.27
CA GLU A 263 15.05 -2.48 -6.26
C GLU A 263 15.28 -1.14 -6.97
N LEU A 264 14.38 -0.19 -6.73
CA LEU A 264 14.36 1.13 -7.35
C LEU A 264 15.01 2.14 -6.41
N GLY A 265 15.79 3.04 -7.00
CA GLY A 265 16.10 4.34 -6.42
C GLY A 265 15.98 5.44 -7.49
N PRO A 266 16.30 6.69 -7.14
CA PRO A 266 16.08 7.84 -8.01
C PRO A 266 16.74 7.72 -9.39
N GLU A 267 17.97 7.21 -9.43
CA GLU A 267 18.79 7.14 -10.65
C GLU A 267 19.05 5.70 -11.14
N HIS A 268 18.50 4.69 -10.48
CA HIS A 268 18.89 3.30 -10.74
C HIS A 268 17.74 2.32 -10.58
N ILE A 269 17.81 1.23 -11.37
CA ILE A 269 16.92 0.08 -11.27
C ILE A 269 17.83 -1.14 -11.18
N HIS A 270 17.79 -1.82 -10.03
CA HIS A 270 18.56 -3.03 -9.84
C HIS A 270 17.66 -4.26 -9.84
N ALA A 271 18.07 -5.31 -10.53
CA ALA A 271 17.34 -6.58 -10.55
C ALA A 271 17.87 -7.52 -9.47
N HIS A 272 17.08 -7.80 -8.45
CA HIS A 272 17.39 -8.81 -7.45
C HIS A 272 17.11 -10.22 -8.02
N HIS A 273 18.15 -10.99 -8.26
CA HIS A 273 18.03 -12.31 -8.88
C HIS A 273 17.72 -13.44 -7.88
N GLY A 274 17.89 -13.19 -6.58
CA GLY A 274 17.81 -14.21 -5.53
C GLY A 274 19.00 -15.16 -5.52
N GLU A 275 18.93 -16.18 -4.67
CA GLU A 275 19.96 -17.20 -4.56
C GLU A 275 19.93 -18.18 -5.75
N LEU A 276 21.11 -18.56 -6.24
CA LEU A 276 21.23 -19.48 -7.37
C LEU A 276 20.57 -20.82 -7.04
N GLY A 277 19.68 -21.28 -7.92
CA GLY A 277 18.95 -22.54 -7.75
C GLY A 277 17.73 -22.46 -6.82
N SER A 278 17.50 -21.32 -6.16
CA SER A 278 16.29 -21.14 -5.36
C SER A 278 15.04 -21.17 -6.24
N LYS A 279 14.01 -21.89 -5.76
CA LYS A 279 12.70 -21.95 -6.40
C LYS A 279 11.79 -20.79 -5.99
N ALA A 280 12.20 -19.98 -5.01
CA ALA A 280 11.46 -18.84 -4.51
C ALA A 280 12.34 -17.59 -4.38
N ARG A 281 11.74 -16.40 -4.47
CA ARG A 281 12.39 -15.13 -4.17
C ARG A 281 11.60 -14.42 -3.10
N VAL A 282 12.30 -13.90 -2.10
CA VAL A 282 11.69 -13.23 -0.94
C VAL A 282 12.24 -11.83 -0.82
N HIS A 283 11.38 -10.88 -0.47
CA HIS A 283 11.77 -9.50 -0.24
C HIS A 283 11.01 -8.88 0.93
N THR A 284 11.69 -8.03 1.69
CA THR A 284 11.11 -7.23 2.76
C THR A 284 11.37 -5.74 2.51
N ASN A 285 11.81 -4.96 3.48
CA ASN A 285 11.92 -3.50 3.42
C ASN A 285 13.36 -2.96 3.43
N HIS A 286 14.35 -3.83 3.19
CA HIS A 286 15.75 -3.46 3.04
C HIS A 286 16.25 -3.85 1.65
N PHE A 287 17.27 -3.15 1.14
CA PHE A 287 17.94 -3.48 -0.11
C PHE A 287 18.72 -4.79 0.07
N GLN A 288 18.50 -5.76 -0.82
CA GLN A 288 19.24 -7.01 -0.85
C GLN A 288 20.35 -7.00 -1.90
N SER A 289 20.32 -6.09 -2.88
CA SER A 289 21.34 -6.01 -3.93
C SER A 289 22.53 -5.11 -3.60
N PHE A 290 22.93 -5.04 -2.33
CA PHE A 290 23.99 -4.12 -1.87
C PHE A 290 25.33 -4.31 -2.60
N GLU A 291 25.67 -5.54 -2.98
CA GLU A 291 26.89 -5.83 -3.75
C GLU A 291 26.90 -5.20 -5.16
N ALA A 292 25.73 -4.94 -5.76
CA ALA A 292 25.64 -4.28 -7.06
C ALA A 292 25.69 -2.74 -6.96
N PHE A 293 25.43 -2.18 -5.79
CA PHE A 293 25.63 -0.76 -5.50
C PHE A 293 27.09 -0.40 -5.24
N THR A 294 28.01 -1.37 -5.22
CA THR A 294 29.44 -1.18 -4.94
C THR A 294 30.17 -0.22 -5.89
N HIS A 295 29.61 0.07 -7.07
CA HIS A 295 30.14 1.11 -7.96
C HIS A 295 29.86 2.55 -7.46
N ARG A 296 28.92 2.74 -6.52
CA ARG A 296 28.71 3.99 -5.77
C ARG A 296 28.75 3.67 -4.27
N ARG A 297 29.96 3.69 -3.69
CA ARG A 297 30.21 3.52 -2.24
C ARG A 297 29.42 4.46 -1.31
N GLU A 298 28.74 5.45 -1.88
CA GLU A 298 28.03 6.51 -1.17
C GLU A 298 26.56 6.19 -0.92
N MET A 299 25.92 5.33 -1.72
CA MET A 299 24.53 4.93 -1.47
C MET A 299 24.47 4.03 -0.23
N ARG A 300 23.58 4.37 0.70
CA ARG A 300 23.33 3.59 1.91
C ARG A 300 21.86 3.24 1.99
N ASP A 301 21.57 1.99 2.34
CA ASP A 301 20.26 1.62 2.82
C ASP A 301 20.01 2.38 4.13
N ARG A 302 18.90 3.11 4.18
CA ARG A 302 18.49 3.88 5.37
C ARG A 302 17.46 3.14 6.20
N TYR A 303 17.08 1.91 5.85
CA TYR A 303 16.34 1.04 6.76
C TYR A 303 17.26 0.66 7.94
N GLN A 304 16.98 1.21 9.12
CA GLN A 304 17.88 1.09 10.29
C GLN A 304 17.59 -0.11 11.20
N TRP A 305 16.47 -0.80 10.95
CA TRP A 305 15.94 -1.82 11.84
C TRP A 305 16.36 -3.23 11.40
N LYS A 306 16.43 -4.18 12.33
CA LYS A 306 16.75 -5.59 12.03
C LYS A 306 15.52 -6.37 11.62
N GLU A 307 14.34 -5.82 11.84
CA GLU A 307 13.03 -6.44 11.73
C GLU A 307 12.75 -6.89 10.29
N SER A 308 13.10 -6.07 9.31
CA SER A 308 13.07 -6.43 7.89
C SER A 308 14.00 -7.61 7.55
N GLN A 309 15.19 -7.66 8.14
CA GLN A 309 16.14 -8.78 7.95
C GLN A 309 15.63 -10.05 8.65
N HIS A 310 15.05 -9.92 9.84
CA HIS A 310 14.45 -11.03 10.59
C HIS A 310 13.28 -11.66 9.82
N ARG A 311 12.35 -10.86 9.28
CA ARG A 311 11.24 -11.36 8.46
C ARG A 311 11.74 -12.06 7.19
N LEU A 312 12.76 -11.50 6.54
CA LEU A 312 13.38 -12.11 5.35
C LEU A 312 13.98 -13.48 5.68
N ALA A 313 14.82 -13.55 6.71
CA ALA A 313 15.47 -14.78 7.15
C ALA A 313 14.42 -15.82 7.55
N ARG A 314 13.45 -15.43 8.37
CA ARG A 314 12.40 -16.35 8.84
C ARG A 314 11.57 -16.93 7.70
N LEU A 315 11.17 -16.11 6.72
CA LEU A 315 10.39 -16.63 5.59
C LEU A 315 11.24 -17.56 4.72
N LYS A 316 12.54 -17.29 4.54
CA LYS A 316 13.44 -18.22 3.86
C LYS A 316 13.56 -19.55 4.61
N ASP A 317 13.71 -19.51 5.94
CA ASP A 317 13.76 -20.71 6.77
C ASP A 317 12.47 -21.52 6.63
N CYS A 318 11.30 -20.87 6.70
CA CYS A 318 10.02 -21.52 6.51
C CYS A 318 9.91 -22.19 5.12
N ILE A 319 10.42 -21.55 4.07
CA ILE A 319 10.44 -22.12 2.71
C ILE A 319 11.31 -23.39 2.66
N VAL A 320 12.44 -23.41 3.35
CA VAL A 320 13.32 -24.58 3.42
C VAL A 320 12.69 -25.69 4.26
N GLU A 321 12.16 -25.35 5.44
CA GLU A 321 11.50 -26.27 6.37
C GLU A 321 10.30 -26.98 5.72
N GLN A 322 9.47 -26.23 4.98
CA GLN A 322 8.24 -26.77 4.37
C GLN A 322 8.44 -27.28 2.95
N GLY A 323 9.42 -26.73 2.22
CA GLY A 323 9.65 -26.99 0.79
C GLY A 323 10.69 -28.07 0.48
N GLY A 324 11.30 -28.71 1.49
CA GLY A 324 12.40 -29.68 1.41
C GLY A 324 12.51 -30.47 0.09
N ALA A 325 12.02 -31.72 0.06
CA ALA A 325 12.00 -32.55 -1.16
C ALA A 325 10.70 -32.43 -1.97
N ALA A 326 9.66 -31.81 -1.39
CA ALA A 326 8.31 -31.72 -1.95
C ALA A 326 7.97 -30.28 -2.34
N ASN A 327 7.08 -30.12 -3.33
CA ASN A 327 6.61 -28.80 -3.74
C ASN A 327 5.55 -28.27 -2.75
N LEU A 328 5.51 -26.95 -2.54
CA LEU A 328 4.66 -26.25 -1.58
C LEU A 328 3.18 -26.22 -2.02
N SER A 329 2.27 -26.56 -1.11
CA SER A 329 0.84 -26.30 -1.27
C SER A 329 0.49 -24.82 -1.02
N ARG A 330 -0.70 -24.40 -1.44
CA ARG A 330 -1.20 -23.05 -1.13
C ARG A 330 -1.35 -22.83 0.37
N GLN A 331 -1.83 -23.85 1.10
CA GLN A 331 -2.01 -23.77 2.54
C GLN A 331 -0.68 -23.55 3.25
N GLN A 332 0.37 -24.28 2.86
CA GLN A 332 1.73 -24.06 3.35
C GLN A 332 2.20 -22.62 3.13
N ILE A 333 1.90 -22.02 1.96
CA ILE A 333 2.21 -20.61 1.73
C ILE A 333 1.45 -19.71 2.73
N VAL A 334 0.16 -19.94 2.96
CA VAL A 334 -0.61 -19.19 3.97
C VAL A 334 -0.02 -19.38 5.37
N ASP A 335 0.38 -20.60 5.73
CA ASP A 335 0.97 -20.92 7.04
C ASP A 335 2.29 -20.17 7.25
N MET A 336 3.14 -20.06 6.21
CA MET A 336 4.37 -19.26 6.28
C MET A 336 4.11 -17.77 6.51
N PHE A 337 3.04 -17.22 5.91
CA PHE A 337 2.63 -15.84 6.14
C PHE A 337 1.84 -15.62 7.44
N SER A 338 1.45 -16.72 8.09
CA SER A 338 0.82 -16.76 9.41
C SER A 338 1.85 -16.93 10.54
N ASP A 339 3.15 -16.94 10.22
CA ASP A 339 4.21 -17.18 11.19
C ASP A 339 4.35 -16.03 12.21
N HIS A 340 4.38 -16.42 13.49
CA HIS A 340 4.48 -15.55 14.66
C HIS A 340 5.89 -15.49 15.26
N HIS A 341 6.94 -15.94 14.55
CA HIS A 341 8.28 -15.80 15.08
C HIS A 341 8.60 -14.31 15.31
N HIS A 342 9.11 -13.97 16.50
CA HIS A 342 9.20 -12.59 17.01
C HIS A 342 7.85 -11.89 17.27
N GLN A 343 6.80 -12.61 17.69
CA GLN A 343 5.52 -12.03 18.09
C GLN A 343 5.71 -10.86 19.08
N GLY A 344 4.89 -9.82 18.93
CA GLY A 344 5.02 -8.57 19.69
C GLY A 344 6.10 -7.61 19.19
N SER A 345 6.82 -7.95 18.10
CA SER A 345 7.81 -7.09 17.43
C SER A 345 7.45 -6.87 15.95
N PRO A 346 7.86 -5.73 15.33
CA PRO A 346 7.74 -5.54 13.88
C PRO A 346 8.56 -6.55 13.05
N GLY A 347 9.39 -7.37 13.71
CA GLY A 347 10.10 -8.49 13.12
C GLY A 347 9.26 -9.75 12.86
N ALA A 348 7.99 -9.78 13.29
CA ALA A 348 7.06 -10.86 12.96
C ALA A 348 6.47 -10.70 11.56
N ILE A 349 6.27 -11.82 10.85
CA ILE A 349 5.60 -11.83 9.54
C ILE A 349 4.09 -11.57 9.72
N CYS A 350 3.47 -12.20 10.72
CA CYS A 350 2.07 -12.03 11.09
C CYS A 350 1.96 -11.17 12.36
N GLN A 351 1.55 -9.91 12.22
CA GLN A 351 1.46 -8.91 13.30
C GLN A 351 0.01 -8.67 13.70
N HIS A 352 -0.28 -8.63 15.00
CA HIS A 352 -1.65 -8.67 15.53
C HIS A 352 -2.07 -7.33 16.14
N ARG A 353 -3.39 -7.16 16.30
CA ARG A 353 -3.97 -5.92 16.82
C ARG A 353 -3.66 -5.73 18.31
N GLU A 354 -3.57 -6.83 19.04
CA GLU A 354 -3.31 -6.92 20.48
C GLU A 354 -1.84 -6.69 20.81
N ASP A 355 -0.93 -6.77 19.84
CA ASP A 355 0.48 -6.47 20.04
C ASP A 355 0.65 -4.99 20.44
N ASP A 356 1.58 -4.69 21.36
CA ASP A 356 1.87 -3.31 21.82
C ASP A 356 2.41 -2.38 20.70
N GLN A 357 2.55 -2.90 19.48
CA GLN A 357 3.02 -2.20 18.31
C GLN A 357 1.97 -1.24 17.72
N LYS A 358 2.43 -0.20 17.01
CA LYS A 358 1.54 0.75 16.30
C LYS A 358 0.88 0.16 15.06
N ASN A 359 1.47 -0.91 14.51
CA ASN A 359 1.07 -1.54 13.28
C ASN A 359 0.50 -2.94 13.53
N MET A 360 -0.28 -3.41 12.56
CA MET A 360 -0.75 -4.80 12.47
C MET A 360 -0.81 -5.21 11.00
N THR A 361 -0.82 -6.51 10.70
CA THR A 361 -1.01 -7.02 9.34
C THR A 361 -2.41 -6.62 8.83
N MET A 362 -2.45 -5.85 7.74
CA MET A 362 -3.68 -5.37 7.10
C MET A 362 -4.32 -6.42 6.19
N GLY A 363 -3.51 -7.32 5.64
CA GLY A 363 -3.98 -8.40 4.80
C GLY A 363 -2.85 -9.25 4.21
N LEU A 364 -3.25 -10.37 3.62
CA LEU A 364 -2.42 -11.24 2.78
C LEU A 364 -3.08 -11.35 1.41
N VAL A 365 -2.32 -11.09 0.34
CA VAL A 365 -2.73 -11.39 -1.03
C VAL A 365 -1.87 -12.50 -1.62
N MET A 366 -2.49 -13.37 -2.42
CA MET A 366 -1.80 -14.38 -3.22
C MET A 366 -2.37 -14.37 -4.64
N PHE A 367 -1.50 -14.25 -5.63
CA PHE A 367 -1.84 -14.25 -7.05
C PHE A 367 -1.30 -15.51 -7.71
N ASP A 368 -2.17 -16.46 -8.04
CA ASP A 368 -1.86 -17.51 -8.99
C ASP A 368 -1.98 -16.92 -10.40
N THR A 369 -0.86 -16.53 -10.97
CA THR A 369 -0.82 -15.77 -12.21
C THR A 369 -1.23 -16.61 -13.42
N LYS A 370 -0.98 -17.92 -13.39
CA LYS A 370 -1.31 -18.84 -14.48
C LYS A 370 -2.80 -19.15 -14.55
N ARG A 371 -3.43 -19.44 -13.40
CA ARG A 371 -4.87 -19.73 -13.32
C ARG A 371 -5.71 -18.47 -13.19
N ARG A 372 -5.06 -17.35 -12.88
CA ARG A 372 -5.67 -16.05 -12.64
C ARG A 372 -6.64 -16.10 -11.46
N VAL A 373 -6.18 -16.73 -10.38
CA VAL A 373 -6.88 -16.79 -9.09
C VAL A 373 -6.20 -15.80 -8.15
N ILE A 374 -6.97 -14.84 -7.64
CA ILE A 374 -6.54 -13.92 -6.59
C ILE A 374 -7.09 -14.46 -5.29
N SER A 375 -6.28 -14.52 -4.26
CA SER A 375 -6.70 -14.89 -2.91
C SER A 375 -6.38 -13.74 -1.97
N VAL A 376 -7.32 -13.33 -1.14
CA VAL A 376 -7.17 -12.17 -0.24
C VAL A 376 -7.68 -12.55 1.15
N CYS A 377 -6.86 -12.34 2.17
CA CYS A 377 -7.25 -12.35 3.58
C CYS A 377 -7.28 -10.93 4.11
N LYS A 378 -8.34 -10.57 4.83
CA LYS A 378 -8.38 -9.33 5.61
C LYS A 378 -7.72 -9.54 6.97
N GLY A 379 -6.86 -8.61 7.37
CA GLY A 379 -6.12 -8.70 8.63
C GLY A 379 -5.04 -9.79 8.65
N PRO A 380 -4.60 -10.21 9.84
CA PRO A 380 -3.62 -11.28 10.01
C PRO A 380 -4.13 -12.63 9.47
N PRO A 381 -3.40 -13.31 8.56
CA PRO A 381 -3.88 -14.54 7.92
C PRO A 381 -4.08 -15.74 8.85
N CYS A 382 -3.55 -15.71 10.08
CA CYS A 382 -3.76 -16.78 11.06
C CYS A 382 -5.15 -16.74 11.73
N GLU A 383 -5.81 -15.58 11.71
CA GLU A 383 -7.15 -15.37 12.29
C GLU A 383 -8.20 -15.04 11.22
N GLY A 384 -7.76 -14.72 10.00
CA GLY A 384 -8.63 -14.29 8.92
C GLY A 384 -9.07 -15.41 7.98
N VAL A 385 -9.98 -15.05 7.07
CA VAL A 385 -10.52 -15.96 6.05
C VAL A 385 -9.97 -15.60 4.68
N MET A 386 -9.45 -16.59 3.97
CA MET A 386 -9.05 -16.43 2.57
C MET A 386 -10.29 -16.37 1.65
N MET A 387 -10.46 -15.24 0.96
CA MET A 387 -11.43 -15.05 -0.10
C MET A 387 -10.76 -15.24 -1.46
N HIS A 388 -11.43 -15.89 -2.42
CA HIS A 388 -10.86 -16.20 -3.73
C HIS A 388 -11.66 -15.57 -4.88
N PHE A 389 -10.96 -14.93 -5.81
CA PHE A 389 -11.51 -14.21 -6.95
C PHE A 389 -10.88 -14.71 -8.25
N THR A 390 -11.64 -14.65 -9.33
CA THR A 390 -11.14 -14.95 -10.68
C THR A 390 -11.73 -13.99 -11.69
N PHE A 391 -10.97 -13.63 -12.72
CA PHE A 391 -11.51 -13.01 -13.92
C PHE A 391 -12.35 -14.04 -14.69
N GLN A 392 -13.63 -13.78 -14.96
CA GLN A 392 -14.40 -14.67 -15.84
C GLN A 392 -13.72 -14.80 -17.21
N ARG A 393 -13.42 -16.04 -17.62
CA ARG A 393 -13.08 -16.35 -19.02
C ARG A 393 -14.33 -16.04 -19.86
N GLY A 394 -14.19 -15.19 -20.88
CA GLY A 394 -14.99 -15.37 -22.08
C GLY A 394 -14.43 -16.57 -22.86
N PRO A 395 -15.17 -17.67 -23.07
CA PRO A 395 -14.74 -18.70 -23.99
C PRO A 395 -15.27 -18.39 -25.39
N LYS A 396 -14.36 -18.28 -26.37
CA LYS A 396 -14.19 -19.28 -27.45
C LYS A 396 -13.23 -18.78 -28.52
N ASP A 397 -12.32 -19.68 -28.88
CA ASP A 397 -11.92 -20.09 -30.22
C ASP A 397 -11.94 -19.09 -31.38
N ALA A 398 -10.87 -19.21 -32.17
CA ALA A 398 -10.72 -18.73 -33.54
C ALA A 398 -12.04 -18.56 -34.29
N GLY A 399 -12.29 -17.34 -34.77
CA GLY A 399 -13.29 -17.06 -35.78
C GLY A 399 -14.69 -16.78 -35.24
N THR A 400 -14.92 -15.54 -34.80
CA THR A 400 -16.08 -14.73 -35.24
C THR A 400 -15.97 -13.33 -34.65
N LYS A 401 -16.13 -12.31 -35.50
CA LYS A 401 -16.24 -10.90 -35.10
C LYS A 401 -17.55 -10.71 -34.31
N LYS A 402 -17.55 -10.87 -32.99
CA LYS A 402 -18.59 -10.37 -32.09
C LYS A 402 -17.97 -9.87 -30.78
N ALA A 403 -18.59 -8.83 -30.23
CA ALA A 403 -18.09 -7.96 -29.16
C ALA A 403 -17.48 -8.70 -27.97
N ALA A 404 -16.42 -8.11 -27.41
CA ALA A 404 -15.70 -8.61 -26.24
C ALA A 404 -16.66 -8.89 -25.06
N PRO A 405 -16.59 -10.07 -24.44
CA PRO A 405 -17.37 -10.37 -23.24
C PRO A 405 -16.85 -9.54 -22.06
N LYS A 406 -17.78 -9.03 -21.25
CA LYS A 406 -17.47 -8.32 -20.00
C LYS A 406 -16.95 -9.32 -18.97
N THR A 407 -15.82 -9.02 -18.36
CA THR A 407 -15.30 -9.78 -17.23
C THR A 407 -16.14 -9.45 -15.99
N LYS A 408 -16.67 -10.47 -15.30
CA LYS A 408 -17.16 -10.33 -13.93
C LYS A 408 -16.27 -11.17 -13.03
N ILE A 409 -16.03 -10.72 -11.81
CA ILE A 409 -15.32 -11.53 -10.82
C ILE A 409 -16.31 -12.34 -9.98
N LYS A 410 -16.06 -13.65 -9.81
CA LYS A 410 -16.88 -14.55 -8.96
C LYS A 410 -16.05 -15.00 -7.75
N LEU A 411 -16.68 -15.04 -6.57
CA LEU A 411 -16.12 -15.70 -5.37
C LEU A 411 -16.19 -17.23 -5.56
N VAL A 412 -15.06 -17.92 -5.56
CA VAL A 412 -14.99 -19.34 -5.98
C VAL A 412 -15.09 -20.36 -4.83
N SER A 413 -14.71 -20.01 -3.58
CA SER A 413 -14.88 -20.91 -2.43
C SER A 413 -14.67 -20.20 -1.08
N ARG A 414 -15.24 -20.79 -0.02
CA ARG A 414 -14.96 -20.54 1.40
C ARG A 414 -14.38 -21.83 1.96
N ARG A 415 -13.10 -21.90 2.33
CA ARG A 415 -12.54 -23.07 3.03
C ARG A 415 -11.80 -22.63 4.30
N PRO A 416 -12.00 -23.32 5.44
CA PRO A 416 -11.15 -23.15 6.60
C PRO A 416 -9.73 -23.63 6.30
N THR A 417 -8.76 -23.00 6.94
CA THR A 417 -7.37 -23.45 7.06
C THR A 417 -7.29 -24.55 8.13
N THR A 418 -7.84 -25.74 7.87
CA THR A 418 -7.67 -26.90 8.77
C THR A 418 -6.71 -27.94 8.19
N LYS A 419 -5.93 -28.56 9.08
CA LYS A 419 -4.73 -29.37 8.83
C LYS A 419 -4.93 -30.72 8.15
N GLU A 420 -6.13 -31.06 7.70
CA GLU A 420 -6.45 -32.35 7.10
C GLU A 420 -7.22 -32.11 5.80
N ASP A 421 -6.59 -32.42 4.67
CA ASP A 421 -7.22 -33.00 3.47
C ASP A 421 -6.17 -33.15 2.36
N THR A 422 -5.43 -34.26 2.44
CA THR A 422 -4.69 -34.83 1.31
C THR A 422 -5.61 -35.77 0.52
N ASP A 423 -6.43 -35.23 -0.38
CA ASP A 423 -6.77 -35.96 -1.60
C ASP A 423 -7.22 -35.03 -2.73
N SER A 424 -6.63 -35.19 -3.90
CA SER A 424 -6.76 -34.29 -5.04
C SER A 424 -7.40 -35.02 -6.22
N SER A 425 -8.73 -35.02 -6.28
CA SER A 425 -9.45 -35.38 -7.51
C SER A 425 -10.82 -34.69 -7.73
N GLU A 426 -11.30 -33.82 -6.84
CA GLU A 426 -12.61 -33.16 -7.04
C GLU A 426 -12.57 -31.65 -6.77
N LEU A 427 -12.13 -30.89 -7.78
CA LEU A 427 -12.68 -29.55 -8.01
C LEU A 427 -13.97 -29.71 -8.82
N SER A 428 -15.02 -30.26 -8.18
CA SER A 428 -16.36 -30.23 -8.78
C SER A 428 -16.87 -28.79 -8.79
N GLU A 429 -17.33 -28.30 -9.94
CA GLU A 429 -17.99 -27.02 -10.11
C GLU A 429 -19.26 -26.94 -9.25
N ALA A 430 -19.13 -26.60 -7.97
CA ALA A 430 -20.26 -26.18 -7.16
C ALA A 430 -20.60 -24.73 -7.52
N ASN A 431 -21.37 -24.56 -8.60
CA ASN A 431 -22.00 -23.29 -8.92
C ASN A 431 -23.03 -22.97 -7.84
N THR A 432 -22.64 -22.19 -6.84
CA THR A 432 -23.64 -21.45 -6.06
C THR A 432 -23.98 -20.20 -6.88
N GLU A 433 -25.15 -20.19 -7.53
CA GLU A 433 -25.79 -18.94 -7.94
C GLU A 433 -26.40 -18.31 -6.69
N VAL A 434 -25.77 -17.25 -6.19
CA VAL A 434 -26.40 -16.42 -5.15
C VAL A 434 -27.28 -15.43 -5.87
N ALA A 435 -28.60 -15.65 -5.82
CA ALA A 435 -29.57 -14.64 -6.18
C ALA A 435 -29.46 -13.47 -5.20
N PHE A 436 -29.23 -12.26 -5.72
CA PHE A 436 -29.28 -11.04 -4.94
C PHE A 436 -30.71 -10.82 -4.47
N ALA A 437 -30.98 -11.02 -3.18
CA ALA A 437 -32.21 -10.56 -2.57
C ALA A 437 -32.06 -9.04 -2.32
N PRO A 438 -32.87 -8.18 -2.94
CA PRO A 438 -32.93 -6.79 -2.53
C PRO A 438 -33.48 -6.74 -1.10
N LEU A 439 -32.77 -6.07 -0.20
CA LEU A 439 -33.34 -5.65 1.08
C LEU A 439 -34.48 -4.67 0.78
N ASN A 440 -35.72 -5.13 0.96
CA ASN A 440 -36.91 -4.30 0.84
C ASN A 440 -36.90 -3.23 1.94
N ASN A 441 -36.60 -1.98 1.57
CA ASN A 441 -37.02 -0.82 2.35
C ASN A 441 -38.33 -0.29 1.74
N SER A 442 -39.46 -0.69 2.31
CA SER A 442 -40.72 0.03 2.09
C SER A 442 -40.72 1.34 2.91
N PRO A 443 -41.13 2.47 2.34
CA PRO A 443 -41.29 3.71 3.07
C PRO A 443 -42.59 3.65 3.90
N VAL A 444 -42.51 3.91 5.20
CA VAL A 444 -43.70 4.10 6.04
C VAL A 444 -44.05 5.58 6.04
N SER A 445 -45.20 5.88 5.46
CA SER A 445 -45.94 7.15 5.54
C SER A 445 -46.69 7.28 6.86
N ASP A 446 -46.84 8.52 7.32
CA ASP A 446 -47.71 8.95 8.41
C ASP A 446 -49.16 8.43 8.33
N GLY A 447 -49.77 8.16 9.49
CA GLY A 447 -51.21 8.30 9.69
C GLY A 447 -51.92 7.23 10.55
N GLY A 448 -52.27 7.58 11.80
CA GLY A 448 -53.62 7.38 12.35
C GLY A 448 -54.00 6.08 13.08
N ALA A 449 -54.04 6.17 14.42
CA ALA A 449 -55.04 5.66 15.38
C ALA A 449 -55.65 4.24 15.26
N GLY A 450 -55.55 3.46 16.35
CA GLY A 450 -56.54 2.42 16.68
C GLY A 450 -56.09 1.25 17.57
N GLY A 451 -56.17 1.43 18.90
CA GLY A 451 -56.77 0.48 19.85
C GLY A 451 -56.32 -0.99 19.98
N ALA A 452 -55.90 -1.31 21.22
CA ALA A 452 -56.21 -2.50 22.03
C ALA A 452 -55.25 -3.71 22.03
N GLY A 453 -54.82 -4.09 23.25
CA GLY A 453 -54.50 -5.47 23.63
C GLY A 453 -53.11 -5.73 24.23
N ALA A 454 -52.94 -5.52 25.53
CA ALA A 454 -51.86 -6.11 26.36
C ALA A 454 -52.18 -7.61 26.65
N PRO A 455 -51.25 -8.50 27.08
CA PRO A 455 -50.44 -8.37 28.31
C PRO A 455 -48.95 -8.82 28.21
N PRO A 456 -48.13 -8.63 29.27
CA PRO A 456 -46.67 -8.58 29.22
C PRO A 456 -45.98 -9.91 29.63
N PRO A 457 -44.66 -10.04 29.40
CA PRO A 457 -43.83 -11.03 30.08
C PRO A 457 -43.33 -10.50 31.44
N SER A 458 -43.12 -11.40 32.40
CA SER A 458 -42.45 -11.14 33.69
C SER A 458 -41.83 -12.46 34.20
N PRO A 459 -40.87 -12.43 35.13
CA PRO A 459 -39.55 -11.78 35.06
C PRO A 459 -38.44 -12.75 35.57
N VAL A 460 -37.33 -12.21 36.10
CA VAL A 460 -36.22 -12.86 36.87
C VAL A 460 -34.96 -13.08 36.01
N SER A 461 -33.74 -12.62 36.32
CA SER A 461 -33.16 -12.01 37.53
C SER A 461 -32.08 -10.98 37.17
N THR A 462 -32.03 -9.92 37.97
CA THR A 462 -31.05 -8.86 38.04
C THR A 462 -29.69 -9.31 38.59
N THR A 463 -28.60 -8.76 38.05
CA THR A 463 -27.48 -8.25 38.86
C THR A 463 -26.96 -6.95 38.25
N ARG A 464 -27.00 -5.87 39.05
CA ARG A 464 -26.58 -4.51 38.73
C ARG A 464 -25.06 -4.38 38.83
N LEU A 465 -24.45 -3.61 37.92
CA LEU A 465 -23.26 -2.81 38.21
C LEU A 465 -23.43 -1.42 37.57
N ARG A 466 -23.07 -0.41 38.36
CA ARG A 466 -23.51 0.98 38.29
C ARG A 466 -22.49 1.78 37.48
N ALA A 467 -22.92 2.42 36.38
CA ALA A 467 -22.10 3.36 35.63
C ALA A 467 -21.96 4.68 36.41
N LEU A 468 -20.72 5.16 36.58
CA LEU A 468 -20.39 6.50 37.04
C LEU A 468 -20.16 7.37 35.80
N ALA A 469 -20.99 8.40 35.64
CA ALA A 469 -20.81 9.43 34.61
C ALA A 469 -19.69 10.40 35.03
N PRO A 470 -18.77 10.81 34.14
CA PRO A 470 -17.93 11.97 34.37
C PRO A 470 -18.67 13.26 34.01
N ALA A 471 -18.48 14.28 34.85
CA ALA A 471 -19.09 15.61 34.75
C ALA A 471 -18.55 16.45 33.57
N PRO A 472 -19.34 17.39 33.03
CA PRO A 472 -18.91 18.31 31.98
C PRO A 472 -17.99 19.42 32.52
N PRO A 473 -17.02 19.91 31.73
CA PRO A 473 -16.16 21.02 32.13
C PRO A 473 -16.86 22.38 32.00
N PRO A 474 -16.54 23.37 32.86
CA PRO A 474 -17.10 24.71 32.81
C PRO A 474 -16.28 25.65 31.91
N SER A 475 -16.97 26.66 31.34
CA SER A 475 -16.40 27.89 30.78
C SER A 475 -17.40 29.05 31.07
N PRO A 476 -17.10 30.35 30.87
CA PRO A 476 -15.83 31.06 30.57
C PRO A 476 -15.61 32.37 31.41
N SER A 477 -14.55 33.14 31.08
CA SER A 477 -14.40 34.64 31.08
C SER A 477 -13.23 35.21 31.93
N PRO A 478 -12.74 36.46 31.72
CA PRO A 478 -12.35 37.15 30.47
C PRO A 478 -11.05 38.03 30.54
N VAL A 479 -10.57 38.47 29.37
CA VAL A 479 -9.86 39.76 29.01
C VAL A 479 -8.45 40.07 29.55
N ARG A 480 -7.52 40.36 28.61
CA ARG A 480 -6.80 41.67 28.54
C ARG A 480 -6.10 41.91 27.19
N ASP A 481 -6.28 43.14 26.72
CA ASP A 481 -5.88 43.71 25.43
C ASP A 481 -4.51 44.43 25.45
N LEU A 482 -4.05 44.73 24.21
CA LEU A 482 -3.21 45.86 23.71
C LEU A 482 -1.66 45.70 23.68
N PRO A 483 -0.93 46.42 22.79
CA PRO A 483 -1.37 47.18 21.61
C PRO A 483 -0.58 46.90 20.31
N THR A 484 -1.22 47.31 19.21
CA THR A 484 -0.71 47.55 17.85
C THR A 484 0.15 48.82 17.76
N ALA A 485 1.12 48.84 16.85
CA ALA A 485 1.70 50.07 16.31
C ALA A 485 1.70 50.03 14.77
N SER A 486 0.99 51.01 14.19
CA SER A 486 1.17 51.63 12.87
C SER A 486 2.51 52.43 12.87
N ASP A 487 3.06 53.06 11.84
CA ASP A 487 2.63 53.52 10.52
C ASP A 487 3.89 53.99 9.75
N GLU A 488 3.76 54.21 8.43
CA GLU A 488 4.52 55.19 7.63
C GLU A 488 6.04 54.99 7.39
N SER A 489 6.68 55.42 6.30
CA SER A 489 6.29 55.94 4.98
C SER A 489 7.55 56.01 4.08
N LYS A 490 7.30 55.91 2.77
CA LYS A 490 7.95 56.58 1.61
C LYS A 490 9.40 57.11 1.71
N GLY A 491 10.19 56.75 0.70
CA GLY A 491 11.38 57.49 0.29
C GLY A 491 11.93 57.04 -1.07
N GLU A 492 11.40 57.59 -2.15
CA GLU A 492 12.03 57.56 -3.48
C GLU A 492 13.38 58.29 -3.45
N THR A 493 14.41 57.76 -4.13
CA THR A 493 15.35 58.59 -4.90
C THR A 493 15.94 57.79 -6.06
N ARG A 494 15.81 58.37 -7.25
CA ARG A 494 16.48 57.98 -8.50
C ARG A 494 17.95 58.40 -8.46
N SER A 495 18.85 57.58 -8.99
CA SER A 495 19.91 58.08 -9.88
C SER A 495 20.47 56.98 -10.79
N ASN A 496 20.62 57.35 -12.07
CA ASN A 496 21.19 56.55 -13.15
C ASN A 496 22.71 56.53 -13.07
N SER A 497 23.34 55.40 -13.34
CA SER A 497 24.47 55.33 -14.29
C SER A 497 24.88 53.90 -14.65
N ARG A 498 24.75 53.60 -15.95
CA ARG A 498 25.61 52.76 -16.81
C ARG A 498 26.42 51.64 -16.14
N GLU A 499 26.14 50.39 -16.51
CA GLU A 499 27.24 49.44 -16.77
C GLU A 499 26.91 48.26 -17.70
N ARG A 500 27.99 47.78 -18.30
CA ARG A 500 28.20 46.82 -19.38
C ARG A 500 27.53 45.45 -19.21
N SER A 501 27.16 44.89 -20.36
CA SER A 501 26.95 43.48 -20.67
C SER A 501 27.90 42.51 -19.94
N LYS A 502 27.34 41.67 -19.05
CA LYS A 502 27.84 40.33 -18.70
C LYS A 502 26.67 39.37 -18.47
N ARG A 503 26.81 38.15 -19.01
CA ARG A 503 25.85 37.03 -18.95
C ARG A 503 25.42 36.74 -17.51
N LYS A 504 24.11 36.60 -17.27
CA LYS A 504 23.54 36.22 -15.96
C LYS A 504 23.37 34.71 -15.84
N SER A 505 23.89 34.18 -14.74
CA SER A 505 23.58 32.88 -14.13
C SER A 505 22.08 32.77 -13.77
N PRO A 506 21.51 31.56 -13.65
CA PRO A 506 20.11 31.38 -13.28
C PRO A 506 19.82 31.87 -11.85
N PRO A 507 18.56 32.28 -11.54
CA PRO A 507 18.21 32.83 -10.24
C PRO A 507 18.30 31.78 -9.14
N SER A 508 18.73 32.21 -7.96
CA SER A 508 18.75 31.43 -6.73
C SER A 508 17.32 31.02 -6.33
N PRO A 509 17.13 29.85 -5.68
CA PRO A 509 15.81 29.40 -5.26
C PRO A 509 15.18 30.33 -4.19
N PRO A 510 13.84 30.34 -4.07
CA PRO A 510 13.13 31.15 -3.07
C PRO A 510 13.58 30.85 -1.64
N ALA A 511 13.44 31.83 -0.75
CA ALA A 511 13.91 31.81 0.65
C ALA A 511 13.44 30.58 1.48
N LEU A 512 12.36 29.91 1.07
CA LEU A 512 11.86 28.66 1.68
C LEU A 512 12.85 27.49 1.57
N LEU A 513 13.66 27.41 0.51
CA LEU A 513 14.66 26.34 0.35
C LEU A 513 15.93 26.55 1.20
N ARG A 514 16.18 27.78 1.70
CA ARG A 514 17.33 28.04 2.59
C ARG A 514 17.07 27.62 4.04
N SER A 515 15.80 27.52 4.45
CA SER A 515 15.44 27.17 5.84
C SER A 515 15.49 25.66 6.13
N LEU A 516 15.61 24.80 5.11
CA LEU A 516 15.77 23.36 5.28
C LEU A 516 17.24 22.91 5.23
N ALA A 517 18.13 23.70 4.63
CA ALA A 517 19.56 23.46 4.61
C ALA A 517 20.26 23.75 5.97
N SER A 518 19.56 24.37 6.93
CA SER A 518 20.11 24.70 8.25
C SER A 518 19.80 23.67 9.34
N LEU A 519 19.26 22.50 8.99
CA LEU A 519 19.01 21.38 9.92
C LEU A 519 20.10 20.31 9.90
N GLU A 520 21.13 20.45 9.06
CA GLU A 520 22.26 19.52 9.00
C GLU A 520 23.35 19.79 10.06
N ASP A 521 23.28 20.91 10.80
CA ASP A 521 24.30 21.33 11.78
C ASP A 521 23.77 21.43 13.23
N LEU A 522 23.14 20.36 13.75
CA LEU A 522 22.93 20.21 15.20
C LEU A 522 23.70 19.01 15.72
N GLU A 523 24.96 19.29 16.10
CA GLU A 523 25.76 18.42 16.96
C GLU A 523 25.00 18.14 18.26
N ILE A 524 24.88 16.84 18.59
CA ILE A 524 24.34 16.37 19.87
C ILE A 524 25.44 16.54 20.92
N GLU A 525 25.40 17.62 21.70
CA GLU A 525 26.18 17.76 22.93
C GLU A 525 25.57 16.97 24.09
N GLY A 526 26.28 15.92 24.49
CA GLY A 526 26.61 15.56 25.89
C GLY A 526 25.50 15.38 26.94
N SER A 527 25.29 14.14 27.37
CA SER A 527 24.89 13.85 28.76
C SER A 527 25.85 12.84 29.41
N ASP A 528 26.51 13.30 30.48
CA ASP A 528 27.43 12.61 31.38
C ASP A 528 26.90 11.30 31.99
N ARG A 529 27.77 10.26 32.06
CA ARG A 529 28.12 9.44 33.27
C ARG A 529 28.82 8.10 32.92
N PRO A 530 29.54 7.43 33.85
CA PRO A 530 30.99 7.49 34.01
C PRO A 530 31.75 6.25 33.50
N LYS A 531 33.01 6.46 33.13
CA LYS A 531 33.99 5.44 32.75
C LYS A 531 34.28 4.44 33.89
N LYS A 532 33.99 3.16 33.69
CA LYS A 532 34.69 2.05 34.36
C LYS A 532 35.71 1.45 33.39
N LYS A 533 36.99 1.53 33.78
CA LYS A 533 38.13 0.89 33.13
C LYS A 533 38.04 -0.63 33.30
N ALA A 534 38.23 -1.38 32.22
CA ALA A 534 38.86 -2.70 32.26
C ALA A 534 39.83 -2.81 31.08
N ARG A 535 41.07 -3.18 31.39
CA ARG A 535 42.22 -3.36 30.49
C ARG A 535 42.22 -4.78 29.91
N PHE A 536 43.11 -4.95 28.92
CA PHE A 536 43.69 -6.17 28.35
C PHE A 536 42.98 -6.73 27.11
N SER A 537 43.65 -7.14 26.03
CA SER A 537 44.98 -6.91 25.45
C SER A 537 45.00 -7.83 24.22
N ASP A 538 45.34 -7.30 23.04
CA ASP A 538 45.72 -8.16 21.91
C ASP A 538 47.03 -8.89 22.21
N PRO A 539 47.22 -10.06 21.60
CA PRO A 539 48.52 -10.38 21.05
C PRO A 539 48.41 -10.78 19.59
N ALA A 540 49.07 -10.01 18.74
CA ALA A 540 49.72 -10.54 17.55
C ALA A 540 51.17 -10.87 17.93
N THR A 541 51.67 -12.04 17.51
CA THR A 541 53.10 -12.22 17.16
C THR A 541 53.33 -13.51 16.39
N ASP A 542 53.84 -13.31 15.18
CA ASP A 542 54.94 -14.00 14.48
C ASP A 542 55.06 -15.53 14.37
N MET A 543 55.16 -15.92 13.10
CA MET A 543 56.14 -16.81 12.45
C MET A 543 56.70 -18.02 13.24
N ASP A 544 56.53 -19.21 12.65
CA ASP A 544 57.70 -20.04 12.35
C ASP A 544 57.46 -20.90 11.10
N ALA A 545 58.52 -21.05 10.32
CA ALA A 545 58.60 -21.86 9.12
C ALA A 545 59.66 -22.95 9.34
N SER A 546 59.27 -24.23 9.32
CA SER A 546 60.15 -25.31 8.87
C SER A 546 59.40 -26.63 8.67
N GLN A 547 59.81 -27.29 7.58
CA GLN A 547 59.49 -28.65 7.07
C GLN A 547 58.28 -28.80 6.14
#